data_AF-A0A971MS88-F1
#
_entry.id   AF-A0A971MS88-F1
#
_cell.length_a   1.000
_cell.length_b   1.000
_cell.length_c   1.000
_cell.angle_alpha   90.00
_cell.angle_beta   90.00
_cell.angle_gamma   90.00
#
_symmetry.space_group_name_H-M   'P 1'
#
loop_
_entity.id
_entity.type
_entity.pdbx_description
1 polymer ?
#
loop_
_entity_poly.entity_id
_entity_poly.type
_entity_poly.pdbx_seq_one_letter_code
_entity_poly.pdbx_strand_id
1 'polypeptide(L)'
;MIQRHSLILWANVVNEGFQESLNKAYNLLLALKEFGPELSPNYITAKRKKEAQKFDLSLETLQELLKKGINKEGDFVFSDLGYRISFFSSLKDDDSAGISITVGASNQSITNTFIVNLPLSLPIYTSPEVRNRLILTFKECVRVFNPYWACISNSVNIRRYDGYWGNKLPTTIHWVNYFGSQVSRAFGDAKIPTHTKEKFLSGYFILLKDEPINDEIEDDIKIQQKVNIHFGL
;
A
#
# COMPACT_ATOMS: atom_id res chain seq x y z
N MET A 1 4.37 -3.38 -22.20
CA MET A 1 3.04 -3.29 -21.53
C MET A 1 3.18 -2.23 -20.43
N ILE A 2 2.24 -1.30 -20.23
CA ILE A 2 2.43 -0.29 -19.17
C ILE A 2 2.40 -0.98 -17.80
N GLN A 3 3.51 -0.90 -17.06
CA GLN A 3 3.68 -1.47 -15.74
C GLN A 3 3.41 -0.40 -14.67
N ARG A 4 2.23 -0.44 -14.06
CA ARG A 4 1.88 0.49 -12.96
C ARG A 4 2.19 -0.16 -11.63
N HIS A 5 2.97 0.52 -10.80
CA HIS A 5 3.35 0.04 -9.48
C HIS A 5 2.43 0.59 -8.39
N SER A 6 2.25 -0.17 -7.32
CA SER A 6 1.43 0.29 -6.19
C SER A 6 1.95 -0.25 -4.88
N LEU A 7 2.10 0.64 -3.89
CA LEU A 7 2.28 0.27 -2.49
C LEU A 7 0.90 -0.11 -1.93
N ILE A 8 0.79 -1.31 -1.36
CA ILE A 8 -0.47 -1.87 -0.88
C ILE A 8 -0.22 -2.48 0.49
N LEU A 9 -0.97 -2.03 1.49
CA LEU A 9 -0.93 -2.55 2.86
C LEU A 9 -2.33 -2.94 3.29
N TRP A 10 -2.47 -4.15 3.84
CA TRP A 10 -3.72 -4.66 4.39
C TRP A 10 -3.56 -4.97 5.87
N ALA A 11 -4.45 -4.40 6.68
CA ALA A 11 -4.50 -4.61 8.11
C ALA A 11 -5.79 -5.33 8.49
N ASN A 12 -5.70 -6.06 9.60
CA ASN A 12 -6.87 -6.71 10.17
C ASN A 12 -7.88 -5.66 10.64
N VAL A 13 -9.11 -6.12 10.83
CA VAL A 13 -10.10 -5.33 11.57
C VAL A 13 -9.57 -5.02 12.96
N VAL A 14 -9.82 -3.80 13.41
CA VAL A 14 -9.38 -3.31 14.71
C VAL A 14 -10.53 -2.54 15.33
N ASN A 15 -10.81 -2.82 16.60
CA ASN A 15 -11.78 -2.05 17.36
C ASN A 15 -11.05 -0.83 17.96
N GLU A 16 -10.61 0.06 17.08
CA GLU A 16 -9.86 1.25 17.44
C GLU A 16 -10.75 2.49 17.43
N GLY A 17 -10.46 3.44 18.32
CA GLY A 17 -11.23 4.68 18.41
C GLY A 17 -11.02 5.58 17.18
N PHE A 18 -11.92 6.54 16.98
CA PHE A 18 -11.79 7.53 15.90
C PHE A 18 -10.44 8.28 15.94
N GLN A 19 -9.98 8.66 17.13
CA GLN A 19 -8.69 9.37 17.28
C GLN A 19 -7.49 8.50 16.89
N GLU A 20 -7.53 7.20 17.18
CA GLU A 20 -6.48 6.26 16.78
C GLU A 20 -6.47 6.09 15.25
N SER A 21 -7.64 5.94 14.63
CA SER A 21 -7.80 5.90 13.17
C SER A 21 -7.30 7.18 12.50
N LEU A 22 -7.63 8.34 13.07
CA LEU A 22 -7.21 9.66 12.59
C LEU A 22 -5.68 9.80 12.64
N ASN A 23 -5.07 9.49 13.78
CA ASN A 23 -3.61 9.56 13.95
C ASN A 23 -2.89 8.61 12.98
N LYS A 24 -3.43 7.41 12.78
CA LYS A 24 -2.87 6.44 11.82
C LYS A 24 -2.94 6.98 10.38
N ALA A 25 -4.09 7.49 9.95
CA ALA A 25 -4.24 8.08 8.63
C ALA A 25 -3.32 9.30 8.46
N TYR A 26 -3.21 10.16 9.47
CA TYR A 26 -2.35 11.35 9.44
C TYR A 26 -0.87 10.98 9.27
N ASN A 27 -0.38 10.03 10.07
CA ASN A 27 1.01 9.59 10.03
C ASN A 27 1.36 8.90 8.70
N LEU A 28 0.40 8.19 8.08
CA LEU A 28 0.58 7.65 6.73
C LEU A 28 0.77 8.76 5.69
N LEU A 29 -0.06 9.81 5.77
CA LEU A 29 0.04 10.95 4.86
C LEU A 29 1.32 11.75 5.07
N LEU A 30 1.80 11.87 6.31
CA LEU A 30 3.10 12.47 6.62
C LEU A 30 4.25 11.67 6.00
N ALA A 31 4.25 10.34 6.11
CA ALA A 31 5.27 9.50 5.49
C ALA A 31 5.34 9.70 3.96
N LEU A 32 4.19 9.85 3.29
CA LEU A 32 4.15 10.18 1.87
C LEU A 32 4.64 11.60 1.55
N LYS A 33 4.32 12.58 2.41
CA LYS A 33 4.80 13.96 2.26
C LYS A 33 6.32 14.05 2.41
N GLU A 34 6.91 13.28 3.31
CA GLU A 34 8.37 13.18 3.50
C GLU A 34 9.08 12.54 2.28
N PHE A 35 8.42 11.62 1.57
CA PHE A 35 8.92 11.14 0.28
C PHE A 35 8.99 12.26 -0.76
N GLY A 36 8.16 13.31 -0.67
CA GLY A 36 8.23 14.46 -1.55
C GLY A 36 6.99 14.66 -2.42
N PRO A 37 7.02 15.65 -3.33
CA PRO A 37 5.85 16.11 -4.06
C PRO A 37 5.19 15.03 -4.92
N GLU A 38 5.94 14.01 -5.34
CA GLU A 38 5.47 12.90 -6.17
C GLU A 38 4.41 12.04 -5.48
N LEU A 39 4.54 11.84 -4.16
CA LEU A 39 3.61 11.03 -3.36
C LEU A 39 2.80 11.86 -2.34
N SER A 40 3.13 13.14 -2.16
CA SER A 40 2.41 14.03 -1.24
C SER A 40 0.91 14.13 -1.58
N PRO A 41 -0.01 14.07 -0.59
CA PRO A 41 -1.45 14.10 -0.81
C PRO A 41 -1.94 15.52 -1.13
N ASN A 42 -1.55 16.10 -2.27
CA ASN A 42 -1.76 17.52 -2.52
C ASN A 42 -3.22 17.91 -2.82
N TYR A 43 -4.06 16.95 -3.24
CA TYR A 43 -5.45 17.20 -3.63
C TYR A 43 -6.39 16.13 -3.08
N ILE A 44 -7.60 16.53 -2.70
CA ILE A 44 -8.68 15.61 -2.33
C ILE A 44 -9.27 15.02 -3.62
N THR A 45 -9.51 13.70 -3.66
CA THR A 45 -10.16 13.07 -4.81
C THR A 45 -11.56 13.65 -5.05
N ALA A 46 -11.83 14.02 -6.30
CA ALA A 46 -13.12 14.54 -6.75
C ALA A 46 -13.57 13.80 -8.02
N LYS A 47 -14.87 13.90 -8.35
CA LYS A 47 -15.42 13.28 -9.57
C LYS A 47 -14.77 13.83 -10.84
N ARG A 48 -14.39 15.11 -10.84
CA ARG A 48 -13.75 15.79 -11.96
C ARG A 48 -12.51 16.54 -11.48
N LYS A 49 -11.42 16.52 -12.26
CA LYS A 49 -10.16 17.21 -11.91
C LYS A 49 -10.34 18.70 -11.60
N LYS A 50 -11.23 19.38 -12.33
CA LYS A 50 -11.54 20.81 -12.12
C LYS A 50 -12.23 21.12 -10.77
N GLU A 51 -12.77 20.10 -10.11
CA GLU A 51 -13.41 20.22 -8.80
C GLU A 51 -12.44 19.84 -7.67
N ALA A 52 -11.25 19.36 -8.01
CA ALA A 52 -10.28 18.95 -7.03
C ALA A 52 -9.84 20.15 -6.19
N GLN A 53 -9.93 19.97 -4.88
CA GLN A 53 -9.51 20.97 -3.91
C GLN A 53 -8.10 20.63 -3.45
N LYS A 54 -7.26 21.65 -3.28
CA LYS A 54 -5.97 21.48 -2.62
C LYS A 54 -6.22 21.00 -1.20
N PHE A 55 -5.46 20.00 -0.79
CA PHE A 55 -5.48 19.50 0.57
C PHE A 55 -4.37 20.16 1.37
N ASP A 56 -4.76 20.80 2.47
CA ASP A 56 -3.81 21.21 3.49
C ASP A 56 -3.66 20.07 4.50
N LEU A 57 -2.44 19.52 4.60
CA LEU A 57 -2.16 18.42 5.51
C LEU A 57 -2.04 18.96 6.93
N SER A 58 -3.18 19.05 7.61
CA SER A 58 -3.30 19.27 9.05
C SER A 58 -4.21 18.22 9.68
N LEU A 59 -4.05 18.00 10.99
CA LEU A 59 -4.86 17.03 11.73
C LEU A 59 -6.34 17.45 11.73
N GLU A 60 -6.61 18.75 11.85
CA GLU A 60 -7.96 19.32 11.86
C GLU A 60 -8.67 19.12 10.52
N THR A 61 -7.99 19.40 9.41
CA THR A 61 -8.56 19.22 8.06
C THR A 61 -8.82 17.75 7.80
N LEU A 62 -7.87 16.89 8.16
CA LEU A 62 -8.04 15.44 8.02
C LEU A 62 -9.18 14.91 8.88
N GLN A 63 -9.34 15.41 10.11
CA GLN A 63 -10.43 15.04 11.00
C GLN A 63 -11.79 15.27 10.33
N GLU A 64 -11.99 16.45 9.74
CA GLU A 64 -13.25 16.80 9.09
C GLU A 64 -13.49 15.98 7.80
N LEU A 65 -12.44 15.65 7.05
CA LEU A 65 -12.55 14.74 5.91
C LEU A 65 -12.89 13.32 6.32
N LEU A 66 -12.23 12.80 7.36
CA LEU A 66 -12.44 11.44 7.84
C LEU A 66 -13.87 11.24 8.34
N LYS A 67 -14.42 12.22 9.09
CA LYS A 67 -15.83 12.23 9.50
C LYS A 67 -16.80 12.19 8.32
N LYS A 68 -16.47 12.85 7.20
CA LYS A 68 -17.28 12.81 5.97
C LYS A 68 -17.14 11.49 5.20
N GLY A 69 -16.02 10.79 5.38
CA GLY A 69 -15.72 9.50 4.78
C GLY A 69 -16.37 8.30 5.47
N ILE A 70 -17.22 8.51 6.46
CA ILE A 70 -17.97 7.44 7.13
C ILE A 70 -19.15 6.98 6.26
N ASN A 71 -19.42 5.67 6.27
CA ASN A 71 -20.56 5.11 5.57
C ASN A 71 -21.85 5.44 6.32
N LYS A 72 -22.84 5.96 5.59
CA LYS A 72 -24.16 6.30 6.14
C LYS A 72 -25.28 6.10 5.12
N GLU A 73 -26.47 5.77 5.61
CA GLU A 73 -27.72 5.73 4.83
C GLU A 73 -28.75 6.59 5.56
N GLY A 74 -29.13 7.71 4.94
CA GLY A 74 -29.87 8.77 5.63
C GLY A 74 -29.07 9.28 6.85
N ASP A 75 -29.70 9.20 8.03
CA ASP A 75 -29.09 9.58 9.32
C ASP A 75 -28.39 8.40 10.02
N PHE A 76 -28.53 7.18 9.51
CA PHE A 76 -27.92 6.00 10.11
C PHE A 76 -26.45 5.88 9.71
N VAL A 77 -25.58 5.70 10.70
CA VAL A 77 -24.12 5.63 10.53
C VAL A 77 -23.66 4.19 10.74
N PHE A 78 -22.95 3.63 9.75
CA PHE A 78 -22.34 2.30 9.81
C PHE A 78 -20.89 2.42 10.30
N SER A 79 -20.72 2.57 11.61
CA SER A 79 -19.40 2.77 12.23
C SER A 79 -18.46 1.58 12.07
N ASP A 80 -19.00 0.38 11.92
CA ASP A 80 -18.25 -0.87 11.75
C ASP A 80 -17.54 -0.99 10.39
N LEU A 81 -17.99 -0.22 9.38
CA LEU A 81 -17.38 -0.17 8.05
C LEU A 81 -16.16 0.75 7.97
N GLY A 82 -15.86 1.48 9.04
CA GLY A 82 -14.73 2.40 9.15
C GLY A 82 -14.87 3.65 8.29
N TYR A 83 -13.73 4.30 8.05
CA TYR A 83 -13.61 5.58 7.36
C TYR A 83 -12.82 5.43 6.07
N ARG A 84 -13.31 6.03 4.99
CA ARG A 84 -12.67 6.00 3.67
C ARG A 84 -12.35 7.40 3.17
N ILE A 85 -11.10 7.61 2.80
CA ILE A 85 -10.63 8.88 2.21
C ILE A 85 -9.64 8.60 1.09
N SER A 86 -9.56 9.53 0.15
CA SER A 86 -8.65 9.43 -0.99
C SER A 86 -8.12 10.79 -1.43
N PHE A 87 -6.88 10.76 -1.94
CA PHE A 87 -6.12 11.91 -2.38
C PHE A 87 -5.39 11.61 -3.68
N PHE A 88 -4.82 12.64 -4.28
CA PHE A 88 -3.84 12.48 -5.34
C PHE A 88 -2.78 13.58 -5.33
N SER A 89 -1.60 13.30 -5.88
CA SER A 89 -0.44 14.21 -5.76
C SER A 89 -0.33 15.27 -6.86
N SER A 90 -0.80 14.98 -8.07
CA SER A 90 -0.68 15.88 -9.23
C SER A 90 -1.93 15.92 -10.10
N LEU A 91 -2.21 17.07 -10.72
CA LEU A 91 -3.25 17.21 -11.74
C LEU A 91 -2.84 16.60 -13.10
N LYS A 92 -1.54 16.40 -13.32
CA LYS A 92 -0.98 15.73 -14.50
C LYS A 92 -0.92 14.22 -14.27
N ASP A 93 -1.59 13.45 -15.13
CA ASP A 93 -1.86 12.02 -14.90
C ASP A 93 -0.59 11.17 -14.70
N ASP A 94 0.42 11.38 -15.54
CA ASP A 94 1.66 10.59 -15.47
C ASP A 94 2.45 10.85 -14.19
N ASP A 95 2.32 12.06 -13.62
CA ASP A 95 3.00 12.49 -12.40
C ASP A 95 2.12 12.28 -11.15
N SER A 96 0.91 11.75 -11.32
CA SER A 96 -0.07 11.67 -10.24
C SER A 96 0.01 10.32 -9.53
N ALA A 97 0.27 10.38 -8.23
CA ALA A 97 0.03 9.28 -7.32
C ALA A 97 -1.44 9.30 -6.89
N GLY A 98 -2.10 8.15 -6.87
CA GLY A 98 -3.44 8.00 -6.31
C GLY A 98 -3.35 7.35 -4.93
N ILE A 99 -3.91 7.98 -3.90
CA ILE A 99 -3.80 7.54 -2.51
C ILE A 99 -5.20 7.20 -1.99
N SER A 100 -5.36 6.02 -1.39
CA SER A 100 -6.62 5.57 -0.80
C SER A 100 -6.38 4.93 0.56
N ILE A 101 -7.19 5.32 1.54
CA ILE A 101 -7.10 4.88 2.92
C ILE A 101 -8.46 4.39 3.38
N THR A 102 -8.49 3.19 3.96
CA THR A 102 -9.59 2.66 4.77
C THR A 102 -9.05 2.30 6.15
N VAL A 103 -9.55 2.97 7.19
CA VAL A 103 -9.12 2.79 8.61
C VAL A 103 -10.32 2.67 9.53
N GLY A 104 -10.12 2.10 10.73
CA GLY A 104 -11.16 1.98 11.75
C GLY A 104 -12.29 1.00 11.43
N ALA A 105 -12.16 0.18 10.38
CA ALA A 105 -13.14 -0.87 10.12
C ALA A 105 -12.99 -2.00 11.15
N SER A 106 -14.12 -2.38 11.76
CA SER A 106 -14.22 -3.46 12.74
C SER A 106 -15.03 -4.66 12.21
N ASN A 107 -15.79 -4.47 11.12
CA ASN A 107 -16.53 -5.53 10.44
C ASN A 107 -15.58 -6.48 9.69
N GLN A 108 -15.62 -7.77 10.02
CA GLN A 108 -14.74 -8.81 9.46
C GLN A 108 -14.82 -8.96 7.94
N SER A 109 -15.89 -8.49 7.30
CA SER A 109 -16.02 -8.47 5.83
C SER A 109 -15.22 -7.35 5.15
N ILE A 110 -14.69 -6.40 5.93
CA ILE A 110 -13.94 -5.24 5.45
C ILE A 110 -12.48 -5.35 5.88
N THR A 111 -11.58 -5.13 4.93
CA THR A 111 -10.14 -5.01 5.20
C THR A 111 -9.79 -3.54 5.34
N ASN A 112 -9.06 -3.18 6.40
CA ASN A 112 -8.42 -1.87 6.46
C ASN A 112 -7.29 -1.83 5.43
N THR A 113 -7.27 -0.81 4.58
CA THR A 113 -6.33 -0.72 3.46
C THR A 113 -5.61 0.62 3.41
N PHE A 114 -4.35 0.58 2.98
CA PHE A 114 -3.62 1.76 2.55
C PHE A 114 -2.99 1.45 1.19
N ILE A 115 -3.39 2.21 0.17
CA ILE A 115 -3.01 1.96 -1.22
C ILE A 115 -2.49 3.26 -1.83
N VAL A 116 -1.28 3.20 -2.40
CA VAL A 116 -0.67 4.28 -3.16
C VAL A 116 -0.32 3.77 -4.54
N ASN A 117 -1.10 4.17 -5.53
CA ASN A 117 -0.76 3.99 -6.95
C ASN A 117 0.38 4.95 -7.29
N LEU A 118 1.54 4.43 -7.68
CA LEU A 118 2.70 5.26 -7.96
C LEU A 118 2.52 6.00 -9.31
N PRO A 119 3.10 7.22 -9.44
CA PRO A 119 3.16 7.92 -10.71
C PRO A 119 3.85 7.07 -11.79
N LEU A 120 3.38 7.16 -13.03
CA LEU A 120 4.03 6.49 -14.17
C LEU A 120 5.41 7.08 -14.46
N SER A 121 5.60 8.38 -14.16
CA SER A 121 6.87 9.08 -14.34
C SER A 121 7.88 8.84 -13.22
N LEU A 122 7.50 8.16 -12.13
CA LEU A 122 8.41 7.91 -11.02
C LEU A 122 9.55 6.97 -11.47
N PRO A 123 10.84 7.39 -11.40
CA PRO A 123 11.95 6.68 -12.05
C PRO A 123 12.45 5.49 -11.24
N ILE A 124 11.57 4.57 -10.84
CA ILE A 124 11.90 3.42 -10.00
C ILE A 124 12.89 2.45 -10.68
N TYR A 125 12.87 2.36 -12.01
CA TYR A 125 13.79 1.49 -12.74
C TYR A 125 15.17 2.11 -12.95
N THR A 126 15.26 3.44 -13.02
CA THR A 126 16.50 4.13 -13.43
C THR A 126 17.19 4.88 -12.30
N SER A 127 16.50 5.16 -11.18
CA SER A 127 17.06 5.90 -10.05
C SER A 127 17.15 5.03 -8.77
N PRO A 128 18.37 4.59 -8.39
CA PRO A 128 18.60 3.89 -7.13
C PRO A 128 18.18 4.70 -5.90
N GLU A 129 18.34 6.03 -5.95
CA GLU A 129 17.93 6.92 -4.86
C GLU A 129 16.42 6.87 -4.64
N VAL A 130 15.63 6.97 -5.71
CA VAL A 130 14.17 6.89 -5.65
C VAL A 130 13.72 5.53 -5.13
N ARG A 131 14.36 4.43 -5.56
CA ARG A 131 14.08 3.08 -5.02
C ARG A 131 14.32 3.00 -3.52
N ASN A 132 15.46 3.49 -3.05
CA ASN A 132 15.80 3.45 -1.63
C ASN A 132 14.82 4.27 -0.79
N ARG A 133 14.48 5.49 -1.24
CA ARG A 133 13.48 6.33 -0.58
C ARG A 133 12.10 5.67 -0.54
N LEU A 134 11.72 4.97 -1.62
CA LEU A 134 10.44 4.27 -1.71
C LEU A 134 10.39 3.07 -0.75
N ILE A 135 11.48 2.31 -0.64
CA ILE A 135 11.59 1.19 0.31
C ILE A 135 11.51 1.70 1.77
N LEU A 136 12.19 2.81 2.08
CA LEU A 136 12.11 3.43 3.41
C LEU A 136 10.69 3.90 3.72
N THR A 137 10.03 4.57 2.77
CA THR A 137 8.64 5.00 2.89
C THR A 137 7.71 3.80 3.09
N PHE A 138 7.92 2.72 2.34
CA PHE A 138 7.17 1.47 2.53
C PHE A 138 7.30 0.92 3.95
N LYS A 139 8.53 0.82 4.48
CA LYS A 139 8.77 0.36 5.85
C LYS A 139 8.10 1.26 6.89
N GLU A 140 8.13 2.57 6.68
CA GLU A 140 7.48 3.54 7.56
C GLU A 140 5.95 3.39 7.52
N CYS A 141 5.35 3.24 6.34
CA CYS A 141 3.92 2.96 6.21
C CYS A 141 3.54 1.63 6.90
N VAL A 142 4.38 0.59 6.78
CA VAL A 142 4.18 -0.68 7.50
C VAL A 142 4.24 -0.47 9.02
N ARG A 143 5.18 0.32 9.52
CA ARG A 143 5.29 0.66 10.95
C ARG A 143 4.06 1.38 11.47
N VAL A 144 3.57 2.38 10.74
CA VAL A 144 2.39 3.17 11.13
C VAL A 144 1.10 2.37 11.03
N PHE A 145 0.90 1.66 9.93
CA PHE A 145 -0.36 0.99 9.64
C PHE A 145 -0.51 -0.37 10.35
N ASN A 146 0.62 -1.00 10.69
CA ASN A 146 0.70 -2.35 11.27
C ASN A 146 -0.10 -3.40 10.47
N PRO A 147 0.19 -3.58 9.17
CA PRO A 147 -0.52 -4.54 8.34
C PRO A 147 -0.19 -5.99 8.73
N TYR A 148 -1.04 -6.94 8.32
CA TYR A 148 -0.64 -8.36 8.29
C TYR A 148 0.08 -8.72 7.00
N TRP A 149 -0.18 -7.97 5.91
CA TRP A 149 0.45 -8.14 4.61
C TRP A 149 0.64 -6.80 3.91
N ALA A 150 1.79 -6.62 3.26
CA ALA A 150 2.01 -5.48 2.39
C ALA A 150 2.98 -5.80 1.24
N CYS A 151 2.89 -5.05 0.16
CA CYS A 151 3.81 -5.17 -0.97
C CYS A 151 3.95 -3.87 -1.77
N ILE A 152 5.00 -3.81 -2.59
CA ILE A 152 5.03 -2.95 -3.78
C ILE A 152 4.77 -3.83 -5.00
N SER A 153 3.54 -3.78 -5.48
CA SER A 153 3.06 -4.60 -6.59
C SER A 153 3.27 -3.96 -7.95
N ASN A 154 3.16 -4.77 -9.00
CA ASN A 154 3.06 -4.36 -10.39
C ASN A 154 1.71 -4.83 -10.94
N SER A 155 0.98 -3.96 -11.65
CA SER A 155 -0.37 -4.21 -12.16
C SER A 155 -0.49 -5.46 -13.05
N VAL A 156 0.61 -5.85 -13.70
CA VAL A 156 0.67 -7.05 -14.53
C VAL A 156 0.56 -8.35 -13.72
N ASN A 157 1.02 -8.34 -12.47
CA ASN A 157 0.95 -9.51 -11.60
C ASN A 157 -0.46 -9.86 -11.18
N ILE A 158 -1.32 -8.86 -10.99
CA ILE A 158 -2.73 -9.07 -10.63
C ILE A 158 -3.41 -9.96 -11.68
N ARG A 159 -3.11 -9.71 -12.96
CA ARG A 159 -3.67 -10.48 -14.08
C ARG A 159 -3.02 -11.85 -14.22
N ARG A 160 -1.71 -11.96 -13.95
CA ARG A 160 -0.96 -13.20 -14.08
C ARG A 160 -1.28 -14.22 -12.98
N TYR A 161 -1.54 -13.74 -11.76
CA TYR A 161 -1.70 -14.55 -10.56
C TYR A 161 -3.08 -14.38 -9.91
N ASP A 162 -4.10 -14.04 -10.71
CA ASP A 162 -5.51 -13.98 -10.31
C ASP A 162 -5.79 -13.19 -9.01
N GLY A 163 -5.20 -11.99 -8.92
CA GLY A 163 -5.38 -11.06 -7.80
C GLY A 163 -4.15 -10.92 -6.92
N TYR A 164 -4.40 -10.53 -5.66
CA TYR A 164 -3.35 -10.33 -4.64
C TYR A 164 -3.36 -11.38 -3.54
N TRP A 165 -4.51 -12.03 -3.33
CA TRP A 165 -4.75 -12.88 -2.16
C TRP A 165 -5.62 -14.05 -2.50
N GLY A 166 -5.13 -15.25 -2.18
CA GLY A 166 -5.88 -16.49 -2.30
C GLY A 166 -6.62 -16.82 -0.99
N ASN A 167 -6.79 -18.10 -0.70
CA ASN A 167 -7.55 -18.51 0.49
C ASN A 167 -6.87 -18.13 1.82
N LYS A 168 -5.54 -18.20 1.92
CA LYS A 168 -4.79 -17.97 3.17
C LYS A 168 -3.47 -17.20 3.01
N LEU A 169 -2.98 -17.10 1.78
CA LEU A 169 -1.66 -16.56 1.43
C LEU A 169 -1.83 -15.60 0.26
N PRO A 170 -0.88 -14.65 0.07
CA PRO A 170 -0.86 -13.86 -1.16
C PRO A 170 -0.70 -14.79 -2.36
N THR A 171 -1.26 -14.41 -3.51
CA THR A 171 -1.15 -15.21 -4.75
C THR A 171 0.23 -15.14 -5.40
N THR A 172 1.05 -14.18 -4.99
CA THR A 172 2.37 -13.93 -5.58
C THR A 172 3.26 -13.16 -4.62
N ILE A 173 4.56 -13.33 -4.76
CA ILE A 173 5.59 -12.54 -4.09
C ILE A 173 6.03 -11.42 -5.02
N HIS A 174 5.91 -10.18 -4.55
CA HIS A 174 6.24 -8.98 -5.33
C HIS A 174 7.72 -8.59 -5.18
N TRP A 175 8.14 -7.49 -5.79
CA TRP A 175 9.51 -6.98 -5.64
C TRP A 175 9.87 -6.71 -4.16
N VAL A 176 9.00 -5.99 -3.47
CA VAL A 176 9.11 -5.64 -2.05
C VAL A 176 7.88 -6.18 -1.33
N ASN A 177 8.09 -6.85 -0.21
CA ASN A 177 7.02 -7.45 0.58
C ASN A 177 7.27 -7.26 2.07
N TYR A 178 6.17 -7.23 2.82
CA TYR A 178 6.16 -7.43 4.24
C TYR A 178 5.11 -8.48 4.59
N PHE A 179 5.55 -9.47 5.36
CA PHE A 179 4.69 -10.52 5.89
C PHE A 179 4.69 -10.39 7.40
N GLY A 180 3.55 -9.99 7.98
CA GLY A 180 3.37 -9.97 9.42
C GLY A 180 3.31 -11.39 10.00
N SER A 181 3.30 -11.50 11.33
CA SER A 181 3.45 -12.79 12.03
C SER A 181 2.49 -13.90 11.55
N GLN A 182 1.26 -13.55 11.15
CA GLN A 182 0.27 -14.49 10.62
C GLN A 182 0.72 -15.11 9.29
N VAL A 183 1.19 -14.27 8.37
CA VAL A 183 1.62 -14.69 7.03
C VAL A 183 2.96 -15.41 7.11
N SER A 184 3.90 -14.89 7.92
CA SER A 184 5.20 -15.55 8.11
C SER A 184 5.07 -16.96 8.69
N ARG A 185 4.16 -17.16 9.66
CA ARG A 185 3.90 -18.49 10.23
C ARG A 185 3.33 -19.46 9.20
N ALA A 186 2.50 -18.97 8.28
CA ALA A 186 1.92 -19.79 7.23
C ALA A 186 2.95 -20.21 6.17
N PHE A 187 3.94 -19.36 5.88
CA PHE A 187 5.07 -19.73 4.99
C PHE A 187 6.13 -20.62 5.65
N GLY A 188 6.21 -20.64 6.98
CA GLY A 188 7.21 -21.41 7.72
C GLY A 188 8.64 -20.82 7.63
N ASP A 189 9.60 -21.46 8.30
CA ASP A 189 11.01 -21.04 8.37
C ASP A 189 11.80 -21.30 7.07
N ALA A 190 11.17 -21.11 5.92
CA ALA A 190 11.77 -21.35 4.61
C ALA A 190 13.03 -20.47 4.42
N LYS A 191 14.11 -21.09 3.94
CA LYS A 191 15.32 -20.43 3.43
C LYS A 191 14.99 -19.89 2.03
N ILE A 192 14.47 -18.68 1.99
CA ILE A 192 13.98 -18.07 0.76
C ILE A 192 15.18 -17.63 -0.10
N PRO A 193 15.20 -17.92 -1.41
CA PRO A 193 16.11 -17.26 -2.35
C PRO A 193 15.66 -15.80 -2.54
N THR A 194 16.03 -14.96 -1.58
CA THR A 194 15.78 -13.51 -1.59
C THR A 194 17.09 -12.75 -1.55
N HIS A 195 17.09 -11.57 -2.17
CA HIS A 195 18.20 -10.64 -2.03
C HIS A 195 18.34 -10.16 -0.57
N THR A 196 17.22 -9.73 0.04
CA THR A 196 17.18 -9.36 1.46
C THR A 196 16.00 -10.01 2.15
N LYS A 197 16.27 -10.63 3.31
CA LYS A 197 15.27 -11.06 4.29
C LYS A 197 15.72 -10.55 5.65
N GLU A 198 14.93 -9.68 6.26
CA GLU A 198 15.22 -9.18 7.60
C GLU A 198 13.98 -9.29 8.49
N LYS A 199 14.22 -9.54 9.78
CA LYS A 199 13.15 -9.47 10.78
C LYS A 199 12.75 -8.00 10.93
N PHE A 200 11.48 -7.72 10.74
CA PHE A 200 10.93 -6.36 10.83
C PHE A 200 9.61 -6.41 11.59
N LEU A 201 9.51 -5.65 12.68
CA LEU A 201 8.36 -5.66 13.58
C LEU A 201 8.00 -7.09 14.03
N SER A 202 6.75 -7.52 13.79
CA SER A 202 6.25 -8.85 14.15
C SER A 202 6.50 -9.91 13.08
N GLY A 203 7.15 -9.57 11.97
CA GLY A 203 7.28 -10.44 10.81
C GLY A 203 8.59 -10.22 10.05
N TYR A 204 8.51 -10.29 8.72
CA TYR A 204 9.68 -10.17 7.85
C TYR A 204 9.45 -9.19 6.72
N PHE A 205 10.46 -8.35 6.48
CA PHE A 205 10.61 -7.58 5.26
C PHE A 205 11.42 -8.41 4.26
N ILE A 206 10.94 -8.44 3.01
CA ILE A 206 11.52 -9.25 1.95
C ILE A 206 11.69 -8.41 0.68
N LEU A 207 12.91 -8.44 0.14
CA LEU A 207 13.29 -7.83 -1.13
C LEU A 207 13.81 -8.94 -2.07
N LEU A 208 13.23 -9.07 -3.26
CA LEU A 208 13.64 -10.11 -4.20
C LEU A 208 14.94 -9.78 -4.93
N LYS A 209 15.14 -8.51 -5.29
CA LYS A 209 16.34 -7.97 -5.94
C LYS A 209 16.44 -6.45 -5.73
N ASP A 210 17.59 -5.86 -6.04
CA ASP A 210 17.85 -4.42 -5.87
C ASP A 210 16.93 -3.50 -6.69
N GLU A 211 16.43 -4.00 -7.82
CA GLU A 211 15.59 -3.26 -8.76
C GLU A 211 14.16 -3.84 -8.81
N PRO A 212 13.14 -3.10 -9.25
CA PRO A 212 11.83 -3.70 -9.47
C PRO A 212 11.90 -4.82 -10.51
N ILE A 213 11.07 -5.85 -10.32
CA ILE A 213 10.82 -6.87 -11.33
C ILE A 213 10.25 -6.15 -12.57
N ASN A 214 10.94 -6.28 -13.70
CA ASN A 214 10.53 -5.73 -14.98
C ASN A 214 9.96 -6.85 -15.84
N ASP A 215 8.68 -6.76 -16.14
CA ASP A 215 7.97 -7.73 -16.96
C ASP A 215 8.36 -7.77 -18.45
N GLU A 216 9.24 -6.87 -18.87
CA GLU A 216 9.84 -6.88 -20.20
C GLU A 216 11.18 -7.65 -20.23
N ILE A 217 11.67 -8.11 -19.06
CA ILE A 217 12.90 -8.88 -18.91
C ILE A 217 12.55 -10.31 -18.48
N GLU A 218 12.84 -11.30 -19.32
CA GLU A 218 12.46 -12.69 -19.07
C GLU A 218 13.08 -13.24 -17.77
N ASP A 219 14.33 -12.88 -17.48
CA ASP A 219 15.03 -13.35 -16.27
C ASP A 219 14.41 -12.79 -14.98
N ASP A 220 13.86 -11.59 -15.01
CA ASP A 220 13.14 -10.99 -13.88
C ASP A 220 11.87 -11.78 -13.56
N ILE A 221 11.11 -12.16 -14.61
CA ILE A 221 9.92 -12.99 -14.46
C ILE A 221 10.30 -14.36 -13.87
N LYS A 222 11.39 -14.98 -14.34
CA LYS A 222 11.88 -16.26 -13.82
C LYS A 222 12.27 -16.18 -12.35
N ILE A 223 12.85 -15.08 -11.89
CA ILE A 223 13.15 -14.87 -10.46
C ILE A 223 11.85 -14.94 -9.65
N GLN A 224 10.84 -14.17 -10.04
CA GLN A 224 9.56 -14.16 -9.33
C GLN A 224 8.86 -15.52 -9.35
N GLN A 225 8.82 -16.21 -10.50
CA GLN A 225 8.22 -17.54 -10.62
C GLN A 225 8.90 -18.56 -9.71
N LYS A 226 10.24 -18.58 -9.67
CA LYS A 226 11.00 -19.48 -8.78
C LYS A 226 10.66 -19.24 -7.32
N VAL A 227 10.55 -17.97 -6.93
CA VAL A 227 10.19 -17.59 -5.56
C VAL A 227 8.75 -18.01 -5.24
N ASN A 228 7.79 -17.75 -6.13
CA ASN A 228 6.40 -18.17 -5.95
C ASN A 228 6.26 -19.69 -5.75
N ILE A 229 6.90 -20.49 -6.62
CA ILE A 229 6.92 -21.95 -6.52
C ILE A 229 7.48 -22.39 -5.16
N HIS A 230 8.55 -21.74 -4.69
CA HIS A 230 9.15 -22.04 -3.40
C HIS A 230 8.20 -21.79 -2.21
N PHE A 231 7.36 -20.75 -2.31
CA PHE A 231 6.34 -20.44 -1.32
C PHE A 231 5.03 -21.23 -1.49
N GLY A 232 4.97 -22.14 -2.48
CA GLY A 232 3.77 -22.93 -2.78
C GLY A 232 2.61 -22.08 -3.32
N LEU A 233 2.94 -21.01 -4.06
CA LEU A 233 1.99 -20.08 -4.70
C LEU A 233 1.82 -20.38 -6.18
#